data_AF-A0A396IN21-F1
#
_entry.id   AF-A0A396IN21-F1
#
_cell.length_a   1.000
_cell.length_b   1.000
_cell.length_c   1.000
_cell.angle_alpha   90.00
_cell.angle_beta   90.00
_cell.angle_gamma   90.00
#
_symmetry.space_group_name_H-M   'P 1'
#
loop_
_entity.id
_entity.type
_entity.pdbx_description
1 polymer ?
#
loop_
_entity_poly.entity_id
_entity_poly.type
_entity_poly.pdbx_seq_one_letter_code
_entity_poly.pdbx_strand_id
1 'polypeptide(L)'
;MGLCFSSNNVVSGSNCKQTNRKPNSTTKTETVTLTETLTLLSLQAAPLPTLPFDLVAEILCRIPVKLLIQLRCLCKSFNSLISDPKFAEKHLRLSTKHRHLMLCSWNNQHKFFMYDFPIHSVFSNSSVTQTQLTYPISLKSTYGAPLAVCSCAGILCLTMRQGSAVLWNPSIRMFKILPTLNYIAHGAHYYPLYSFGYDHFINNYKIIAISFFNEKYETRVYTLGTDSWRKIQDFPNLSLYRPSGVFVGGAVNWLVYDGFRSFIVSLDLEKESYQYISPPVLEMSLFTLGVLKDCLLFSATNTRVTYLVIWVMMEYGNKESWAKLHHIPLMGDPGLWVFNKVLHVSEDDQLLLDFYELGSNKKKLVVYGSKIGTLKIPKFLNADLLMEWEVFVESLISPCS
;
A
#
# COMPACT_ATOMS: atom_id res chain seq x y z
N MET A 1 6.74 -43.59 19.02
CA MET A 1 7.89 -43.33 19.93
C MET A 1 7.55 -42.05 20.67
N GLY A 2 7.13 -42.11 21.93
CA GLY A 2 8.00 -42.19 23.10
C GLY A 2 8.18 -40.75 23.64
N LEU A 3 7.35 -40.31 24.58
CA LEU A 3 7.58 -40.32 26.05
C LEU A 3 8.82 -39.53 26.49
N CYS A 4 8.57 -38.49 27.32
CA CYS A 4 9.23 -38.09 28.57
C CYS A 4 8.72 -36.68 28.93
N PHE A 5 7.91 -36.44 29.99
CA PHE A 5 8.23 -36.42 31.44
C PHE A 5 9.54 -35.66 31.72
N SER A 6 9.63 -34.66 32.62
CA SER A 6 9.15 -34.62 34.01
C SER A 6 9.21 -33.15 34.53
N SER A 7 8.26 -32.70 35.37
CA SER A 7 8.32 -32.60 36.86
C SER A 7 9.14 -31.39 37.38
N ASN A 8 8.77 -30.61 38.40
CA ASN A 8 8.12 -30.94 39.67
C ASN A 8 7.36 -29.74 40.29
N ASN A 9 6.31 -30.09 41.05
CA ASN A 9 5.64 -29.31 42.10
C ASN A 9 6.52 -29.12 43.34
N VAL A 10 6.26 -28.08 44.14
CA VAL A 10 6.19 -28.18 45.62
C VAL A 10 5.26 -27.08 46.16
N VAL A 11 4.19 -27.45 46.89
CA VAL A 11 3.86 -26.89 48.21
C VAL A 11 3.23 -28.01 49.07
N SER A 12 3.79 -28.15 50.28
CA SER A 12 3.37 -28.89 51.48
C SER A 12 1.86 -29.09 51.65
N GLY A 13 1.32 -30.20 52.17
CA GLY A 13 1.84 -31.11 53.19
C GLY A 13 1.04 -30.91 54.48
N SER A 14 0.00 -31.72 54.72
CA SER A 14 -0.60 -31.91 56.05
C SER A 14 -1.38 -33.23 56.09
N ASN A 15 -0.86 -34.22 56.84
CA ASN A 15 -1.58 -35.42 57.26
C ASN A 15 -2.11 -35.19 58.67
N CYS A 16 -3.40 -35.45 58.93
CA CYS A 16 -3.86 -35.74 60.28
C CYS A 16 -4.88 -36.90 60.27
N LYS A 17 -4.71 -37.76 61.28
CA LYS A 17 -5.20 -39.14 61.37
C LYS A 17 -6.70 -39.23 61.69
N GLN A 18 -7.29 -40.33 61.24
CA GLN A 18 -8.61 -40.82 61.63
C GLN A 18 -8.69 -41.13 63.13
N THR A 19 -9.80 -40.75 63.77
CA THR A 19 -10.36 -41.47 64.92
C THR A 19 -11.89 -41.57 64.77
N ASN A 20 -12.40 -42.79 64.90
CA ASN A 20 -13.81 -43.16 64.82
C ASN A 20 -14.60 -42.69 66.06
N ARG A 21 -15.77 -42.06 65.85
CA ARG A 21 -16.93 -42.11 66.78
C ARG A 21 -18.21 -41.68 66.04
N LYS A 22 -19.21 -42.57 65.99
CA LYS A 22 -20.64 -42.25 65.80
C LYS A 22 -21.33 -42.36 67.17
N PRO A 23 -22.60 -41.94 67.32
CA PRO A 23 -23.24 -40.66 66.98
C PRO A 23 -23.86 -40.05 68.27
N ASN A 24 -24.37 -38.81 68.25
CA ASN A 24 -25.60 -38.43 68.99
C ASN A 24 -26.01 -36.96 68.84
N SER A 25 -27.32 -36.80 68.64
CA SER A 25 -28.23 -35.75 69.12
C SER A 25 -28.03 -34.27 68.73
N THR A 26 -28.93 -33.83 67.83
CA THR A 26 -29.76 -32.60 67.89
C THR A 26 -29.15 -31.27 68.32
N THR A 27 -29.10 -30.32 67.39
CA THR A 27 -29.57 -28.94 67.66
C THR A 27 -29.97 -28.25 66.36
N LYS A 28 -31.12 -27.55 66.40
CA LYS A 28 -31.78 -26.83 65.30
C LYS A 28 -30.96 -25.59 64.91
N THR A 29 -30.87 -25.29 63.61
CA THR A 29 -30.39 -24.00 63.10
C THR A 29 -31.51 -23.33 62.32
N GLU A 30 -31.89 -22.13 62.76
CA GLU A 30 -32.87 -21.26 62.14
C GLU A 30 -32.39 -20.78 60.77
N THR A 31 -33.16 -21.08 59.73
CA THR A 31 -33.07 -20.44 58.41
C THR A 31 -33.83 -19.12 58.46
N VAL A 32 -33.12 -18.03 58.74
CA VAL A 32 -33.59 -16.67 58.44
C VAL A 32 -33.39 -16.42 56.94
N THR A 33 -34.48 -16.03 56.28
CA THR A 33 -34.70 -15.87 54.85
C THR A 33 -33.81 -14.80 54.19
N LEU A 34 -32.87 -15.23 53.35
CA LEU A 34 -32.08 -14.39 52.41
C LEU A 34 -32.87 -13.97 51.14
N THR A 35 -34.15 -14.32 51.05
CA THR A 35 -34.97 -14.12 49.86
C THR A 35 -35.64 -12.74 49.76
N GLU A 36 -35.74 -11.98 50.85
CA GLU A 36 -36.43 -10.67 50.84
C GLU A 36 -35.52 -9.49 50.48
N THR A 37 -34.19 -9.65 50.52
CA THR A 37 -33.24 -8.58 50.18
C THR A 37 -32.87 -8.51 48.69
N LEU A 38 -33.20 -9.53 47.89
CA LEU A 38 -32.89 -9.55 46.45
C LEU A 38 -34.00 -8.92 45.57
N THR A 39 -35.20 -8.71 46.10
CA THR A 39 -36.31 -8.09 45.36
C THR A 39 -36.28 -6.56 45.35
N LEU A 40 -35.57 -5.91 46.28
CA LEU A 40 -35.51 -4.44 46.40
C LEU A 40 -34.36 -3.75 45.65
N LEU A 41 -33.44 -4.50 45.03
CA LEU A 41 -32.34 -3.95 44.22
C LEU A 41 -32.59 -3.99 42.71
N SER A 42 -33.83 -4.26 42.27
CA SER A 42 -34.25 -4.02 40.89
C SER A 42 -34.50 -2.52 40.65
N LEU A 43 -33.50 -1.69 40.95
CA LEU A 43 -33.38 -0.38 40.31
C LEU A 43 -33.31 -0.66 38.81
N GLN A 44 -34.38 -0.34 38.10
CA GLN A 44 -34.43 -0.30 36.65
C GLN A 44 -33.24 0.52 36.16
N ALA A 45 -32.16 -0.16 35.77
CA ALA A 45 -31.08 0.48 35.04
C ALA A 45 -31.74 1.04 33.78
N ALA A 46 -31.75 2.37 33.64
CA ALA A 46 -32.17 3.01 32.40
C ALA A 46 -31.45 2.31 31.24
N PRO A 47 -32.15 1.94 30.15
CA PRO A 47 -31.50 1.27 29.04
C PRO A 47 -30.30 2.12 28.61
N LEU A 48 -29.12 1.50 28.58
CA LEU A 48 -27.90 2.17 28.13
C LEU A 48 -28.20 2.81 26.78
N PRO A 49 -27.84 4.10 26.57
CA PRO A 49 -28.07 4.75 25.29
C PRO A 49 -27.44 3.90 24.20
N THR A 50 -28.28 3.42 23.28
CA THR A 50 -27.85 2.58 22.16
C THR A 50 -27.48 3.49 21.00
N LEU A 51 -26.23 3.39 20.55
CA LEU A 51 -25.78 4.14 19.38
C LEU A 51 -26.40 3.51 18.12
N PRO A 52 -27.10 4.27 17.26
CA PRO A 52 -27.59 3.79 15.97
C PRO A 52 -26.48 3.14 15.14
N PHE A 53 -26.81 2.06 14.44
CA PHE A 53 -25.82 1.28 13.69
C PHE A 53 -25.11 2.09 12.60
N ASP A 54 -25.82 3.05 11.98
CA ASP A 54 -25.23 3.94 10.98
C ASP A 54 -24.14 4.85 11.58
N LEU A 55 -24.33 5.32 12.82
CA LEU A 55 -23.32 6.09 13.54
C LEU A 55 -22.13 5.23 13.96
N VAL A 56 -22.37 3.96 14.33
CA VAL A 56 -21.29 3.01 14.57
C VAL A 56 -20.45 2.85 13.30
N ALA A 57 -21.07 2.64 12.15
CA ALA A 57 -20.36 2.51 10.88
C ALA A 57 -19.55 3.77 10.55
N GLU A 58 -20.11 4.96 10.75
CA GLU A 58 -19.40 6.23 10.61
C GLU A 58 -18.15 6.31 11.50
N ILE A 59 -18.27 5.94 12.78
CA ILE A 59 -17.13 5.95 13.71
C ILE A 59 -16.06 4.96 13.24
N LEU A 60 -16.45 3.72 12.94
CA LEU A 60 -15.52 2.69 12.52
C LEU A 60 -14.82 3.05 11.19
N CYS A 61 -15.50 3.72 10.25
CA CYS A 61 -14.88 4.17 9.01
C CYS A 61 -13.69 5.14 9.21
N ARG A 62 -13.53 5.74 10.39
CA ARG A 62 -12.42 6.67 10.72
C ARG A 62 -11.29 6.02 11.52
N ILE A 63 -11.40 4.73 11.81
CA ILE A 63 -10.42 3.99 12.61
C ILE A 63 -9.35 3.36 11.69
N PRO A 64 -8.08 3.30 12.10
CA PRO A 64 -7.04 2.59 11.36
C PRO A 64 -7.36 1.12 11.08
N VAL A 65 -6.96 0.62 9.92
CA VAL A 65 -7.27 -0.75 9.44
C VAL A 65 -6.85 -1.83 10.45
N LYS A 66 -5.68 -1.67 11.08
CA LYS A 66 -5.18 -2.62 12.08
C LYS A 66 -6.16 -2.83 13.25
N LEU A 67 -6.77 -1.75 13.76
CA LEU A 67 -7.75 -1.82 14.84
C LEU A 67 -9.07 -2.41 14.32
N LEU A 68 -9.51 -2.03 13.13
CA LEU A 68 -10.71 -2.61 12.52
C LEU A 68 -10.61 -4.13 12.38
N ILE A 69 -9.46 -4.65 11.95
CA ILE A 69 -9.24 -6.10 11.86
C ILE A 69 -9.37 -6.77 13.23
N GLN A 70 -8.87 -6.15 14.31
CA GLN A 70 -9.04 -6.66 15.67
C GLN A 70 -10.51 -6.62 16.13
N LEU A 71 -11.25 -5.56 15.77
CA LEU A 71 -12.67 -5.41 16.11
C LEU A 71 -13.55 -6.49 15.46
N ARG A 72 -13.13 -7.08 14.33
CA ARG A 72 -13.82 -8.24 13.72
C ARG A 72 -13.95 -9.42 14.68
N CYS A 73 -13.01 -9.57 15.61
CA CYS A 73 -13.02 -10.65 16.60
C CYS A 73 -13.99 -10.42 17.76
N LEU A 74 -14.54 -9.20 17.92
CA LEU A 74 -15.38 -8.88 19.07
C LEU A 74 -16.83 -9.37 18.93
N CYS A 75 -17.43 -9.18 17.76
CA CYS A 75 -18.81 -9.62 17.52
C CYS A 75 -19.12 -9.84 16.02
N LYS A 76 -20.19 -10.60 15.76
CA LYS A 76 -20.65 -10.90 14.38
C LYS A 76 -21.03 -9.65 13.60
N SER A 77 -21.64 -8.66 14.26
CA SER A 77 -22.06 -7.41 13.61
C SER A 77 -20.87 -6.60 13.11
N PHE A 78 -19.80 -6.46 13.91
CA PHE A 78 -18.57 -5.81 13.47
C PHE A 78 -17.86 -6.60 12.38
N ASN A 79 -17.77 -7.92 12.50
CA ASN A 79 -17.18 -8.72 11.44
C ASN A 79 -17.94 -8.57 10.11
N SER A 80 -19.28 -8.58 10.15
CA SER A 80 -20.12 -8.40 8.97
C SER A 80 -19.94 -7.02 8.34
N LEU A 81 -19.97 -5.96 9.17
CA LEU A 81 -19.81 -4.58 8.70
C LEU A 81 -18.44 -4.34 8.09
N ILE A 82 -17.37 -4.79 8.75
CA ILE A 82 -15.99 -4.56 8.29
C ILE A 82 -15.65 -5.41 7.06
N SER A 83 -16.35 -6.53 6.86
CA SER A 83 -16.19 -7.39 5.68
C SER A 83 -17.07 -6.93 4.49
N ASP A 84 -17.96 -5.95 4.67
CA ASP A 84 -18.79 -5.39 3.60
C ASP A 84 -17.92 -4.57 2.62
N PRO A 85 -17.91 -4.89 1.30
CA PRO A 85 -17.21 -4.11 0.30
C PRO A 85 -17.57 -2.62 0.31
N LYS A 86 -18.83 -2.26 0.59
CA LYS A 86 -19.27 -0.86 0.65
C LYS A 86 -18.63 -0.12 1.82
N PHE A 87 -18.50 -0.80 2.96
CA PHE A 87 -17.78 -0.27 4.11
C PHE A 87 -16.30 -0.09 3.80
N ALA A 88 -15.66 -1.06 3.13
CA ALA A 88 -14.26 -0.98 2.74
C ALA A 88 -13.98 0.19 1.78
N GLU A 89 -14.86 0.41 0.79
CA GLU A 89 -14.79 1.54 -0.14
C GLU A 89 -14.97 2.88 0.58
N LYS A 90 -15.96 2.98 1.47
CA LYS A 90 -16.20 4.17 2.28
C LYS A 90 -15.03 4.48 3.21
N HIS A 91 -14.47 3.46 3.86
CA HIS A 91 -13.28 3.58 4.70
C HIS A 91 -12.09 4.09 3.88
N LEU A 92 -11.83 3.52 2.70
CA LEU A 92 -10.74 3.95 1.83
C LEU A 92 -10.84 5.44 1.46
N ARG A 93 -12.04 5.92 1.10
CA ARG A 93 -12.28 7.34 0.77
C ARG A 93 -11.96 8.27 1.94
N LEU A 94 -12.17 7.82 3.18
CA LEU A 94 -11.89 8.58 4.40
C LEU A 94 -10.45 8.40 4.91
N SER A 95 -9.77 7.33 4.51
CA SER A 95 -8.40 6.95 4.92
C SER A 95 -7.29 7.78 4.25
N THR A 96 -7.62 8.85 3.54
CA THR A 96 -6.66 9.68 2.78
C THR A 96 -5.54 10.28 3.64
N LYS A 97 -5.72 10.33 4.97
CA LYS A 97 -4.73 10.78 5.95
C LYS A 97 -3.75 9.69 6.42
N HIS A 98 -4.03 8.42 6.16
CA HIS A 98 -3.21 7.28 6.57
C HIS A 98 -2.36 6.75 5.40
N ARG A 99 -1.58 7.66 4.81
CA ARG A 99 -0.57 7.31 3.81
C ARG A 99 0.66 6.77 4.51
N HIS A 100 1.17 5.68 3.96
CA HIS A 100 2.40 5.05 4.36
C HIS A 100 3.37 5.09 3.19
N LEU A 101 4.64 5.22 3.50
CA LEU A 101 5.71 4.99 2.57
C LEU A 101 6.13 3.53 2.69
N MET A 102 6.16 2.82 1.58
CA MET A 102 6.70 1.48 1.48
C MET A 102 8.08 1.52 0.86
N LEU A 103 9.00 0.80 1.49
CA LEU A 103 10.33 0.55 0.96
C LEU A 103 10.45 -0.92 0.58
N CYS A 104 10.61 -1.16 -0.70
CA CYS A 104 11.05 -2.44 -1.25
C CYS A 104 12.57 -2.44 -1.33
N SER A 105 13.20 -3.49 -0.79
CA SER A 105 14.63 -3.51 -0.59
C SER A 105 15.23 -4.87 -0.89
N TRP A 106 16.39 -4.88 -1.56
CA TRP A 106 17.14 -6.10 -1.87
C TRP A 106 18.54 -6.03 -1.30
N ASN A 107 18.94 -7.09 -0.59
CA ASN A 107 20.32 -7.20 -0.13
C ASN A 107 21.22 -7.88 -1.17
N ASN A 108 22.53 -7.87 -0.91
CA ASN A 108 23.55 -8.48 -1.78
C ASN A 108 23.35 -10.00 -1.98
N GLN A 109 22.54 -10.64 -1.14
CA GLN A 109 22.15 -12.05 -1.26
C GLN A 109 20.81 -12.22 -2.01
N HIS A 110 20.32 -11.17 -2.68
CA HIS A 110 19.01 -11.11 -3.34
C HIS A 110 17.81 -11.41 -2.45
N LYS A 111 17.94 -11.25 -1.12
CA LYS A 111 16.80 -11.36 -0.21
C LYS A 111 15.98 -10.08 -0.29
N PHE A 112 14.69 -10.28 -0.53
CA PHE A 112 13.69 -9.22 -0.51
C PHE A 112 13.23 -8.91 0.91
N PHE A 113 13.14 -7.62 1.19
CA PHE A 113 12.56 -7.05 2.39
C PHE A 113 11.59 -5.94 2.00
N MET A 114 10.49 -5.83 2.74
CA MET A 114 9.57 -4.71 2.61
C MET A 114 9.37 -4.07 3.98
N TYR A 115 9.35 -2.74 3.98
CA TYR A 115 9.18 -1.97 5.20
C TYR A 115 8.09 -0.92 5.02
N ASP A 116 7.30 -0.72 6.07
CA ASP A 116 6.33 0.36 6.16
C ASP A 116 6.81 1.48 7.08
N PHE A 117 6.45 2.71 6.68
CA PHE A 117 6.69 3.93 7.42
C PHE A 117 5.43 4.80 7.36
N PRO A 118 4.89 5.28 8.49
CA PRO A 118 3.88 6.32 8.46
C PRO A 118 4.44 7.56 7.78
N ILE A 119 3.81 8.08 6.72
CA ILE A 119 4.46 9.12 5.90
C ILE A 119 4.79 10.39 6.67
N HIS A 120 3.96 10.73 7.67
CA HIS A 120 4.16 11.91 8.52
C HIS A 120 5.45 11.82 9.37
N SER A 121 5.89 10.62 9.73
CA SER A 121 7.11 10.46 10.53
C SER A 121 8.37 10.77 9.71
N VAL A 122 8.31 10.65 8.38
CA VAL A 122 9.40 11.00 7.46
C VAL A 122 9.69 12.50 7.45
N PHE A 123 8.66 13.33 7.67
CA PHE A 123 8.79 14.78 7.75
C PHE A 123 9.22 15.26 9.14
N SER A 124 9.17 14.39 10.15
CA SER A 124 9.62 14.71 11.51
C SER A 124 11.15 14.61 11.63
N ASN A 125 11.76 15.44 12.47
CA ASN A 125 13.22 15.40 12.70
C ASN A 125 13.69 14.19 13.57
N SER A 126 12.79 13.29 13.96
CA SER A 126 13.11 12.11 14.78
C SER A 126 13.49 10.90 13.92
N SER A 127 14.15 9.91 14.53
CA SER A 127 14.39 8.61 13.89
C SER A 127 13.08 7.99 13.44
N VAL A 128 12.98 7.67 12.14
CA VAL A 128 11.77 7.09 11.55
C VAL A 128 11.59 5.66 12.08
N THR A 129 10.47 5.38 12.75
CA THR A 129 10.14 4.02 13.17
C THR A 129 9.82 3.17 11.94
N GLN A 130 10.61 2.11 11.75
CA GLN A 130 10.48 1.18 10.64
C GLN A 130 9.78 -0.08 11.11
N THR A 131 8.71 -0.48 10.45
CA THR A 131 8.10 -1.80 10.67
C THR A 131 8.40 -2.66 9.46
N GLN A 132 8.96 -3.86 9.70
CA GLN A 132 9.21 -4.80 8.62
C GLN A 132 7.92 -5.58 8.32
N LEU A 133 7.46 -5.48 7.08
CA LEU A 133 6.32 -6.24 6.61
C LEU A 133 6.75 -7.68 6.31
N THR A 134 5.94 -8.63 6.78
CA THR A 134 6.17 -10.05 6.49
C THR A 134 5.58 -10.37 5.13
N TYR A 135 6.44 -10.35 4.12
CA TYR A 135 6.10 -10.85 2.79
C TYR A 135 5.85 -12.37 2.86
N PRO A 136 4.74 -12.90 2.30
CA PRO A 136 4.40 -14.32 2.42
C PRO A 136 5.53 -15.24 1.95
N ILE A 137 5.96 -16.16 2.83
CA ILE A 137 7.09 -17.06 2.58
C ILE A 137 6.85 -17.93 1.34
N SER A 138 5.61 -18.39 1.14
CA SER A 138 5.20 -19.17 -0.02
C SER A 138 5.44 -18.44 -1.34
N LEU A 139 5.19 -17.13 -1.39
CA LEU A 139 5.47 -16.32 -2.57
C LEU A 139 6.98 -16.16 -2.80
N LYS A 140 7.74 -15.98 -1.72
CA LYS A 140 9.20 -15.85 -1.77
C LYS A 140 9.86 -17.12 -2.30
N SER A 141 9.40 -18.31 -1.90
CA SER A 141 9.94 -19.58 -2.39
C SER A 141 9.62 -19.83 -3.86
N THR A 142 8.41 -19.49 -4.31
CA THR A 142 7.95 -19.80 -5.68
C THR A 142 8.46 -18.80 -6.71
N TYR A 143 8.42 -17.51 -6.40
CA TYR A 143 8.65 -16.44 -7.39
C TYR A 143 9.91 -15.60 -7.11
N GLY A 144 10.52 -15.77 -5.94
CA GLY A 144 11.64 -14.96 -5.51
C GLY A 144 11.21 -13.54 -5.14
N ALA A 145 12.09 -12.58 -5.42
CA ALA A 145 11.86 -11.18 -5.13
C ALA A 145 11.07 -10.50 -6.28
N PRO A 146 10.14 -9.59 -5.97
CA PRO A 146 9.49 -8.74 -6.97
C PRO A 146 10.52 -7.97 -7.83
N LEU A 147 10.15 -7.69 -9.07
CA LEU A 147 10.95 -6.94 -10.06
C LEU A 147 10.52 -5.48 -10.19
N ALA A 148 9.26 -5.19 -9.88
CA ALA A 148 8.66 -3.87 -9.88
C ALA A 148 7.40 -3.89 -9.01
N VAL A 149 7.01 -2.72 -8.49
CA VAL A 149 5.82 -2.55 -7.66
C VAL A 149 5.04 -1.33 -8.12
N CYS A 150 3.72 -1.47 -8.19
CA CYS A 150 2.79 -0.34 -8.29
C CYS A 150 1.62 -0.56 -7.31
N SER A 151 0.85 0.49 -7.06
CA SER A 151 -0.22 0.46 -6.07
C SER A 151 -1.50 1.11 -6.58
N CYS A 152 -2.64 0.61 -6.12
CA CYS A 152 -3.95 1.23 -6.32
C CYS A 152 -4.83 0.89 -5.11
N ALA A 153 -5.48 1.89 -4.51
CA ALA A 153 -6.47 1.70 -3.43
C ALA A 153 -5.99 0.83 -2.23
N GLY A 154 -4.69 0.89 -1.91
CA GLY A 154 -4.11 0.07 -0.84
C GLY A 154 -3.91 -1.41 -1.20
N ILE A 155 -3.94 -1.76 -2.48
CA ILE A 155 -3.46 -3.03 -2.99
C ILE A 155 -2.18 -2.78 -3.79
N LEU A 156 -1.13 -3.53 -3.48
CA LEU A 156 0.11 -3.58 -4.25
C LEU A 156 -0.02 -4.60 -5.37
N CYS A 157 0.42 -4.23 -6.56
CA CYS A 157 0.69 -5.18 -7.64
C CYS A 157 2.20 -5.40 -7.74
N LEU A 158 2.63 -6.61 -7.38
CA LEU A 158 4.02 -7.03 -7.42
C LEU A 158 4.29 -7.75 -8.74
N THR A 159 5.18 -7.21 -9.54
CA THR A 159 5.67 -7.87 -10.76
C THR A 159 6.64 -8.96 -10.37
N MET A 160 6.40 -10.19 -10.82
CA MET A 160 7.18 -11.36 -10.43
C MET A 160 7.98 -11.89 -11.62
N ARG A 161 8.92 -12.80 -11.35
CA ARG A 161 9.62 -13.53 -12.41
C ARG A 161 8.64 -14.36 -13.25
N GLN A 162 9.09 -14.76 -14.44
CA GLN A 162 8.32 -15.61 -15.37
C GLN A 162 6.98 -14.97 -15.81
N GLY A 163 6.90 -13.64 -15.84
CA GLY A 163 5.69 -12.95 -16.28
C GLY A 163 4.49 -13.13 -15.36
N SER A 164 4.69 -13.53 -14.11
CA SER A 164 3.63 -13.61 -13.10
C SER A 164 3.44 -12.27 -12.40
N ALA A 165 2.28 -12.07 -11.75
CA ALA A 165 2.02 -10.93 -10.87
C ALA A 165 1.24 -11.37 -9.64
N VAL A 166 1.45 -10.66 -8.52
CA VAL A 166 0.74 -10.90 -7.27
C VAL A 166 0.10 -9.60 -6.80
N LEU A 167 -1.19 -9.66 -6.50
CA LEU A 167 -1.89 -8.61 -5.77
C LEU A 167 -1.73 -8.87 -4.28
N TRP A 168 -1.30 -7.88 -3.52
CA TRP A 168 -1.10 -8.00 -2.08
C TRP A 168 -1.64 -6.78 -1.35
N ASN A 169 -2.56 -7.00 -0.41
CA ASN A 169 -2.93 -6.02 0.59
C ASN A 169 -2.24 -6.38 1.91
N PRO A 170 -1.16 -5.67 2.30
CA PRO A 170 -0.45 -5.94 3.55
C PRO A 170 -1.25 -5.58 4.80
N SER A 171 -2.18 -4.62 4.71
CA SER A 171 -3.01 -4.18 5.85
C SER A 171 -3.91 -5.29 6.35
N ILE A 172 -4.51 -6.07 5.45
CA ILE A 172 -5.35 -7.24 5.78
C ILE A 172 -4.63 -8.59 5.60
N ARG A 173 -3.35 -8.56 5.19
CA ARG A 173 -2.49 -9.74 4.95
C ARG A 173 -3.04 -10.75 3.94
N MET A 174 -3.81 -10.27 2.95
CA MET A 174 -4.37 -11.11 1.89
C MET A 174 -3.64 -10.87 0.58
N PHE A 175 -3.47 -11.92 -0.21
CA PHE A 175 -2.87 -11.84 -1.54
C PHE A 175 -3.60 -12.73 -2.54
N LYS A 176 -3.52 -12.37 -3.81
CA LYS A 176 -3.99 -13.15 -4.96
C LYS A 176 -2.88 -13.27 -5.99
N ILE A 177 -2.59 -14.49 -6.41
CA ILE A 177 -1.70 -14.75 -7.54
C ILE A 177 -2.51 -14.62 -8.82
N LEU A 178 -2.06 -13.78 -9.75
CA LEU A 178 -2.71 -13.61 -11.03
C LEU A 178 -2.32 -14.75 -11.99
N PRO A 179 -3.18 -15.11 -12.95
CA PRO A 179 -2.82 -16.09 -13.99
C PRO A 179 -1.52 -15.65 -14.69
N THR A 180 -0.61 -16.59 -14.92
CA THR A 180 0.66 -16.28 -15.59
C THR A 180 0.39 -15.88 -17.04
N LEU A 181 1.04 -14.81 -17.51
CA LEU A 181 1.08 -14.52 -18.93
C LEU A 181 1.98 -15.57 -19.59
N ASN A 182 1.50 -16.27 -20.61
CA ASN A 182 2.32 -17.15 -21.45
C ASN A 182 3.37 -16.32 -22.20
N TYR A 183 4.41 -15.91 -21.48
CA TYR A 183 5.50 -15.08 -21.94
C TYR A 183 6.68 -15.99 -22.24
N ILE A 184 7.08 -16.04 -23.51
CA ILE A 184 8.33 -16.68 -23.91
C ILE A 184 9.41 -15.60 -23.84
N ALA A 185 10.37 -15.78 -22.93
CA ALA A 185 11.49 -14.88 -22.79
C ALA A 185 12.42 -14.98 -24.01
N HIS A 186 12.09 -14.27 -25.08
CA HIS A 186 12.99 -14.11 -26.22
C HIS A 186 14.07 -13.07 -25.86
N GLY A 187 15.12 -13.55 -25.20
CA GLY A 187 16.28 -12.73 -24.84
C GLY A 187 16.18 -11.99 -23.51
N ALA A 188 17.22 -11.23 -23.21
CA ALA A 188 17.43 -10.63 -21.90
C ALA A 188 16.54 -9.37 -21.71
N HIS A 189 15.81 -9.33 -20.59
CA HIS A 189 15.33 -8.10 -19.90
C HIS A 189 13.92 -7.50 -20.15
N TYR A 190 12.96 -8.19 -20.78
CA TYR A 190 11.60 -7.64 -20.94
C TYR A 190 10.55 -8.41 -20.10
N TYR A 191 10.53 -8.24 -18.77
CA TYR A 191 9.37 -8.68 -17.99
C TYR A 191 8.15 -7.81 -18.33
N PRO A 192 6.91 -8.35 -18.27
CA PRO A 192 5.70 -7.56 -18.49
C PRO A 192 5.62 -6.39 -17.51
N LEU A 193 5.26 -5.22 -18.03
CA LEU A 193 5.01 -4.04 -17.22
C LEU A 193 3.58 -4.10 -16.68
N TYR A 194 3.44 -4.29 -15.37
CA TYR A 194 2.15 -4.28 -14.70
C TYR A 194 1.79 -2.89 -14.18
N SER A 195 0.59 -2.44 -14.49
CA SER A 195 0.00 -1.20 -14.00
C SER A 195 -1.40 -1.48 -13.44
N PHE A 196 -1.87 -0.64 -12.54
CA PHE A 196 -3.07 -0.94 -11.74
C PHE A 196 -3.95 0.31 -11.64
N GLY A 197 -5.24 0.19 -11.95
CA GLY A 197 -6.22 1.25 -11.75
C GLY A 197 -7.63 0.75 -11.43
N TYR A 198 -8.52 1.71 -11.18
CA TYR A 198 -9.93 1.47 -10.87
C TYR A 198 -10.83 1.96 -12.00
N ASP A 199 -11.68 1.07 -12.50
CA ASP A 199 -12.72 1.39 -13.47
C ASP A 199 -14.00 1.75 -12.72
N HIS A 200 -14.34 3.05 -12.75
CA HIS A 200 -15.51 3.59 -12.07
C HIS A 200 -16.83 3.16 -12.74
N PHE A 201 -16.82 2.79 -14.01
CA PHE A 201 -18.02 2.39 -14.76
C PHE A 201 -18.52 1.02 -14.30
N ILE A 202 -17.62 0.05 -14.20
CA ILE A 202 -17.94 -1.30 -13.70
C ILE A 202 -17.74 -1.45 -12.19
N ASN A 203 -17.33 -0.38 -11.50
CA ASN A 203 -17.01 -0.34 -10.07
C ASN A 203 -16.04 -1.46 -9.66
N ASN A 204 -14.96 -1.63 -10.42
CA ASN A 204 -14.02 -2.72 -10.22
C ASN A 204 -12.59 -2.36 -10.62
N TYR A 205 -11.65 -3.17 -10.15
CA TYR A 205 -10.22 -3.02 -10.32
C TYR A 205 -9.75 -3.70 -11.62
N LYS A 206 -8.90 -2.99 -12.38
CA LYS A 206 -8.26 -3.51 -13.60
C LYS A 206 -6.75 -3.49 -13.46
N ILE A 207 -6.14 -4.61 -13.82
CA ILE A 207 -4.69 -4.77 -13.91
C ILE A 207 -4.33 -4.83 -15.39
N ILE A 208 -3.39 -3.99 -15.79
CA ILE A 208 -2.93 -3.84 -17.16
C ILE A 208 -1.53 -4.41 -17.24
N ALA A 209 -1.34 -5.38 -18.12
CA ALA A 209 -0.04 -5.93 -18.45
C ALA A 209 0.35 -5.49 -19.87
N ILE A 210 1.51 -4.86 -20.00
CA ILE A 210 2.12 -4.54 -21.29
C ILE A 210 3.36 -5.41 -21.46
N SER A 211 3.37 -6.26 -22.47
CA SER A 211 4.48 -7.19 -22.75
C SER A 211 4.94 -7.06 -24.19
N PHE A 212 6.25 -7.06 -24.41
CA PHE A 212 6.81 -7.08 -25.75
C PHE A 212 6.79 -8.51 -26.30
N PHE A 213 6.07 -8.74 -27.40
CA PHE A 213 5.89 -10.04 -28.05
C PHE A 213 5.73 -9.85 -29.56
N ASN A 214 6.44 -10.65 -30.37
CA ASN A 214 6.43 -10.56 -31.85
C ASN A 214 6.61 -9.12 -32.37
N GLU A 215 7.67 -8.44 -31.90
CA GLU A 215 8.05 -7.08 -32.33
C GLU A 215 7.03 -5.98 -32.04
N LYS A 216 6.06 -6.23 -31.15
CA LYS A 216 5.06 -5.26 -30.72
C LYS A 216 4.77 -5.36 -29.22
N TYR A 217 4.21 -4.31 -28.67
CA TYR A 217 3.73 -4.31 -27.30
C TYR A 217 2.28 -4.77 -27.24
N GLU A 218 2.05 -5.98 -26.75
CA GLU A 218 0.70 -6.48 -26.47
C GLU A 218 0.21 -5.95 -25.13
N THR A 219 -1.05 -5.50 -25.10
CA THR A 219 -1.71 -5.11 -23.85
C THR A 219 -2.81 -6.10 -23.50
N ARG A 220 -2.76 -6.56 -22.25
CA ARG A 220 -3.77 -7.42 -21.66
C ARG A 220 -4.32 -6.81 -20.39
N VAL A 221 -5.61 -6.98 -20.19
CA VAL A 221 -6.35 -6.50 -19.02
C VAL A 221 -6.89 -7.69 -18.26
N TYR A 222 -6.69 -7.67 -16.95
CA TYR A 222 -7.32 -8.57 -16.00
C TYR A 222 -8.24 -7.75 -15.11
N THR A 223 -9.51 -8.13 -15.04
CA THR A 223 -10.47 -7.52 -14.13
C THR A 223 -10.52 -8.34 -12.85
N LEU A 224 -10.44 -7.69 -11.68
CA LEU A 224 -10.49 -8.38 -10.41
C LEU A 224 -11.80 -9.19 -10.28
N GLY A 225 -11.72 -10.39 -9.71
CA GLY A 225 -12.81 -11.36 -9.67
C GLY A 225 -12.95 -12.26 -10.91
N THR A 226 -12.26 -11.98 -12.02
CA THR A 226 -12.22 -12.88 -13.20
C THR A 226 -11.08 -13.90 -13.12
N ASP A 227 -11.04 -14.86 -14.04
CA ASP A 227 -10.03 -15.94 -14.03
C ASP A 227 -9.01 -15.86 -15.19
N SER A 228 -9.14 -14.88 -16.09
CA SER A 228 -8.33 -14.84 -17.31
C SER A 228 -7.98 -13.42 -17.75
N TRP A 229 -6.84 -13.30 -18.44
CA TRP A 229 -6.45 -12.09 -19.15
C TRP A 229 -7.23 -11.95 -20.45
N ARG A 230 -7.75 -10.75 -20.73
CA ARG A 230 -8.30 -10.38 -22.03
C ARG A 230 -7.33 -9.49 -22.78
N LYS A 231 -7.10 -9.76 -24.06
CA LYS A 231 -6.33 -8.89 -24.94
C LYS A 231 -7.18 -7.68 -25.36
N ILE A 232 -6.58 -6.50 -25.35
CA ILE A 232 -7.16 -5.26 -25.91
C ILE A 232 -6.31 -4.75 -27.08
N GLN A 233 -6.58 -3.53 -27.54
CA GLN A 233 -5.74 -2.88 -28.54
C GLN A 233 -4.26 -2.90 -28.07
N ASP A 234 -3.38 -3.29 -28.99
CA ASP A 234 -1.94 -3.33 -28.75
C ASP A 234 -1.45 -1.93 -28.33
N PHE A 235 -0.49 -1.87 -27.41
CA PHE A 235 0.10 -0.60 -26.99
C PHE A 235 0.83 0.04 -28.19
N PRO A 236 0.80 1.38 -28.33
CA PRO A 236 1.53 2.05 -29.39
C PRO A 236 2.99 1.61 -29.45
N ASN A 237 3.54 1.42 -30.66
CA ASN A 237 4.92 0.96 -30.84
C ASN A 237 5.94 2.07 -30.54
N LEU A 238 6.05 2.41 -29.26
CA LEU A 238 6.84 3.51 -28.71
C LEU A 238 7.71 2.97 -27.59
N SER A 239 8.83 3.65 -27.31
CA SER A 239 9.69 3.27 -26.20
C SER A 239 9.04 3.69 -24.89
N LEU A 240 8.78 2.72 -24.01
CA LEU A 240 8.28 2.97 -22.65
C LEU A 240 9.42 3.43 -21.75
N TYR A 241 9.25 4.58 -21.07
CA TYR A 241 10.04 4.83 -19.87
C TYR A 241 9.55 3.85 -18.81
N ARG A 242 10.42 2.95 -18.33
CA ARG A 242 10.04 1.91 -17.37
C ARG A 242 10.05 2.46 -15.93
N PRO A 243 8.94 3.08 -15.52
CA PRO A 243 8.18 2.50 -14.41
C PRO A 243 6.75 2.09 -14.81
N SER A 244 6.02 1.46 -13.89
CA SER A 244 4.58 1.17 -14.03
C SER A 244 3.77 2.45 -14.30
N GLY A 245 2.63 2.30 -14.98
CA GLY A 245 1.74 3.41 -15.27
C GLY A 245 1.06 3.96 -14.03
N VAL A 246 0.77 5.26 -14.04
CA VAL A 246 0.14 5.97 -12.92
C VAL A 246 -1.37 6.13 -13.15
N PHE A 247 -2.17 5.74 -12.16
CA PHE A 247 -3.63 5.83 -12.23
C PHE A 247 -4.13 7.20 -11.76
N VAL A 248 -4.81 7.92 -12.66
CA VAL A 248 -5.42 9.24 -12.41
C VAL A 248 -6.66 9.39 -13.29
N GLY A 249 -7.74 9.94 -12.73
CA GLY A 249 -8.90 10.35 -13.54
C GLY A 249 -9.59 9.20 -14.28
N GLY A 250 -9.58 7.98 -13.74
CA GLY A 250 -10.17 6.80 -14.39
C GLY A 250 -9.30 6.20 -15.51
N ALA A 251 -8.06 6.65 -15.64
CA ALA A 251 -7.14 6.19 -16.67
C ALA A 251 -5.75 5.87 -16.12
N VAL A 252 -5.01 5.00 -16.81
CA VAL A 252 -3.62 4.68 -16.48
C VAL A 252 -2.71 5.36 -17.49
N ASN A 253 -1.67 6.04 -16.99
CA ASN A 253 -0.83 6.94 -17.78
C ASN A 253 0.62 6.47 -17.77
N TRP A 254 1.24 6.36 -18.94
CA TRP A 254 2.64 6.01 -19.12
C TRP A 254 3.38 7.12 -19.84
N LEU A 255 4.61 7.37 -19.43
CA LEU A 255 5.51 8.22 -20.18
C LEU A 255 6.18 7.38 -21.27
N VAL A 256 6.20 7.90 -22.50
CA VAL A 256 6.79 7.23 -23.65
C VAL A 256 7.66 8.16 -24.47
N TYR A 257 8.49 7.59 -25.34
CA TYR A 257 9.44 8.28 -26.22
C TYR A 257 9.39 7.67 -27.63
N ASP A 258 9.33 8.52 -28.66
CA ASP A 258 9.31 8.09 -30.07
C ASP A 258 10.67 8.16 -30.78
N GLY A 259 11.74 8.55 -30.09
CA GLY A 259 13.04 8.82 -30.71
C GLY A 259 13.36 10.32 -30.82
N PHE A 260 12.38 11.20 -30.65
CA PHE A 260 12.53 12.65 -30.74
C PHE A 260 11.86 13.40 -29.58
N ARG A 261 10.66 12.99 -29.18
CA ARG A 261 9.82 13.68 -28.19
C ARG A 261 9.25 12.70 -27.19
N SER A 262 9.06 13.21 -25.97
CA SER A 262 8.34 12.50 -24.91
C SER A 262 6.86 12.85 -24.94
N PHE A 263 6.01 11.87 -24.69
CA PHE A 263 4.57 12.07 -24.53
C PHE A 263 4.00 11.17 -23.46
N ILE A 264 2.76 11.45 -23.07
CA ILE A 264 2.01 10.62 -22.14
C ILE A 264 1.00 9.83 -22.96
N VAL A 265 1.05 8.50 -22.87
CA VAL A 265 -0.01 7.61 -23.37
C VAL A 265 -0.92 7.32 -22.19
N SER A 266 -2.21 7.62 -22.35
CA SER A 266 -3.24 7.38 -21.34
C SER A 266 -4.20 6.33 -21.86
N LEU A 267 -4.47 5.28 -21.07
CA LEU A 267 -5.50 4.29 -21.32
C LEU A 267 -6.72 4.59 -20.45
N ASP A 268 -7.81 4.99 -21.08
CA ASP A 268 -9.12 5.11 -20.45
C ASP A 268 -9.60 3.71 -20.04
N LEU A 269 -9.87 3.48 -18.75
CA LEU A 269 -10.23 2.14 -18.28
C LEU A 269 -11.67 1.76 -18.60
N GLU A 270 -12.57 2.72 -18.77
CA GLU A 270 -13.96 2.46 -19.15
C GLU A 270 -14.04 2.08 -20.63
N LYS A 271 -13.42 2.89 -21.49
CA LYS A 271 -13.45 2.69 -22.96
C LYS A 271 -12.40 1.71 -23.46
N GLU A 272 -11.36 1.46 -22.67
CA GLU A 272 -10.19 0.65 -23.02
C GLU A 272 -9.50 1.11 -24.31
N SER A 273 -9.43 2.43 -24.48
CA SER A 273 -8.85 3.10 -25.63
C SER A 273 -7.71 4.02 -25.22
N TYR A 274 -6.68 4.12 -26.07
CA TYR A 274 -5.56 5.03 -25.83
C TYR A 274 -5.83 6.44 -26.31
N GLN A 275 -5.30 7.40 -25.57
CA GLN A 275 -5.18 8.80 -25.97
C GLN A 275 -3.78 9.33 -25.69
N TYR A 276 -3.40 10.37 -26.42
CA TYR A 276 -2.10 11.03 -26.26
C TYR A 276 -2.29 12.36 -25.53
N ILE A 277 -1.48 12.58 -24.50
CA ILE A 277 -1.43 13.81 -23.73
C ILE A 277 -0.04 14.43 -23.93
N SER A 278 -0.02 15.70 -24.32
CA SER A 278 1.23 16.45 -24.45
C SER A 278 1.74 16.87 -23.07
N PRO A 279 3.05 16.70 -22.78
CA PRO A 279 3.67 17.24 -21.58
C PRO A 279 3.77 18.78 -21.67
N PRO A 280 3.90 19.47 -20.54
CA PRO A 280 3.96 20.94 -20.51
C PRO A 280 5.26 21.52 -21.10
N VAL A 281 6.33 20.73 -21.20
CA VAL A 281 7.66 21.19 -21.68
C VAL A 281 8.32 20.11 -22.52
N LEU A 282 8.96 20.50 -23.63
CA LEU A 282 9.61 19.58 -24.59
C LEU A 282 11.15 19.56 -24.50
N GLU A 283 11.79 20.61 -23.97
CA GLU A 283 13.27 20.78 -23.99
C GLU A 283 13.96 20.32 -22.69
N MET A 284 13.55 19.18 -22.13
CA MET A 284 14.07 18.66 -20.86
C MET A 284 14.62 17.24 -21.04
N SER A 285 15.43 16.74 -20.10
CA SER A 285 16.20 15.49 -20.31
C SER A 285 15.63 14.29 -19.56
N LEU A 286 15.33 14.44 -18.27
CA LEU A 286 14.77 13.37 -17.45
C LEU A 286 13.37 13.75 -17.05
N PHE A 287 12.47 12.77 -17.12
CA PHE A 287 11.04 12.96 -16.99
C PHE A 287 10.45 11.87 -16.12
N THR A 288 9.49 12.24 -15.28
CA THR A 288 8.80 11.28 -14.42
C THR A 288 7.33 11.65 -14.33
N LEU A 289 6.49 10.62 -14.20
CA LEU A 289 5.08 10.77 -13.90
C LEU A 289 4.81 10.35 -12.46
N GLY A 290 3.85 11.00 -11.83
CA GLY A 290 3.39 10.66 -10.50
C GLY A 290 1.94 11.08 -10.30
N VAL A 291 1.48 10.91 -9.07
CA VAL A 291 0.16 11.36 -8.64
C VAL A 291 0.34 12.32 -7.48
N LEU A 292 -0.34 13.46 -7.55
CA LEU A 292 -0.36 14.43 -6.47
C LEU A 292 -1.78 14.94 -6.23
N LYS A 293 -2.33 14.69 -5.03
CA LYS A 293 -3.70 15.08 -4.66
C LYS A 293 -4.71 14.66 -5.75
N ASP A 294 -4.59 13.41 -6.19
CA ASP A 294 -5.41 12.80 -7.24
C ASP A 294 -5.31 13.47 -8.63
N CYS A 295 -4.32 14.34 -8.82
CA CYS A 295 -3.99 14.97 -10.09
C CYS A 295 -2.74 14.34 -10.72
N LEU A 296 -2.63 14.41 -12.04
CA LEU A 296 -1.48 13.91 -12.77
C LEU A 296 -0.30 14.85 -12.57
N LEU A 297 0.79 14.33 -12.02
CA LEU A 297 2.03 15.06 -11.82
C LEU A 297 3.01 14.71 -12.94
N PHE A 298 3.62 15.74 -13.51
CA PHE A 298 4.73 15.62 -14.44
C PHE A 298 5.91 16.39 -13.88
N SER A 299 7.07 15.75 -13.80
CA SER A 299 8.29 16.43 -13.38
C SER A 299 9.42 16.18 -14.35
N ALA A 300 10.27 17.19 -14.48
CA ALA A 300 11.35 17.17 -15.44
C ALA A 300 12.58 17.92 -14.93
N THR A 301 13.77 17.46 -15.31
CA THR A 301 15.03 18.18 -15.08
C THR A 301 15.58 18.75 -16.38
N ASN A 302 16.30 19.86 -16.29
CA ASN A 302 17.00 20.38 -17.46
C ASN A 302 18.16 19.44 -17.86
N THR A 303 18.66 19.62 -19.08
CA THR A 303 19.75 18.80 -19.65
C THR A 303 21.00 18.72 -18.78
N ARG A 304 21.30 19.78 -18.04
CA ARG A 304 22.44 19.86 -17.12
C ARG A 304 22.11 19.41 -15.67
N VAL A 305 20.88 18.95 -15.42
CA VAL A 305 20.37 18.46 -14.13
C VAL A 305 20.63 19.45 -12.98
N THR A 306 20.49 20.74 -13.26
CA THR A 306 20.74 21.83 -12.32
C THR A 306 19.48 22.24 -11.55
N TYR A 307 18.30 21.95 -12.10
CA TYR A 307 17.02 22.18 -11.44
C TYR A 307 15.98 21.14 -11.85
N LEU A 308 14.97 20.97 -11.00
CA LEU A 308 13.80 20.16 -11.20
C LEU A 308 12.57 21.06 -11.26
N VAL A 309 11.71 20.86 -12.26
CA VAL A 309 10.41 21.52 -12.36
C VAL A 309 9.31 20.49 -12.19
N ILE A 310 8.30 20.83 -11.38
CA ILE A 310 7.14 19.99 -11.13
C ILE A 310 5.90 20.72 -11.64
N TRP A 311 5.11 20.02 -12.45
CA TRP A 311 3.83 20.46 -12.99
C TRP A 311 2.72 19.53 -12.51
N VAL A 312 1.52 20.08 -12.38
CA VAL A 312 0.31 19.34 -12.06
C VAL A 312 -0.76 19.69 -13.08
N MET A 313 -1.45 18.68 -13.59
CA MET A 313 -2.61 18.86 -14.46
C MET A 313 -3.83 19.06 -13.58
N MET A 314 -4.34 20.29 -13.50
CA MET A 314 -5.45 20.66 -12.61
C MET A 314 -6.78 20.03 -13.04
N GLU A 315 -6.96 19.86 -14.35
CA GLU A 315 -8.12 19.21 -14.95
C GLU A 315 -7.64 18.05 -15.83
N TYR A 316 -7.88 16.82 -15.38
CA TYR A 316 -7.38 15.64 -16.08
C TYR A 316 -7.86 15.60 -17.54
N GLY A 317 -6.92 15.41 -18.48
CA GLY A 317 -7.16 15.42 -19.92
C GLY A 317 -7.13 16.81 -20.57
N ASN A 318 -7.20 17.89 -19.80
CA ASN A 318 -7.10 19.25 -20.34
C ASN A 318 -5.64 19.70 -20.38
N LYS A 319 -5.04 19.73 -21.57
CA LYS A 319 -3.65 20.16 -21.80
C LYS A 319 -3.36 21.61 -21.38
N GLU A 320 -4.37 22.47 -21.33
CA GLU A 320 -4.21 23.88 -20.95
C GLU A 320 -4.21 24.06 -19.43
N SER A 321 -4.60 23.02 -18.69
CA SER A 321 -4.67 23.03 -17.22
C SER A 321 -3.36 22.71 -16.52
N TRP A 322 -2.25 22.51 -17.26
CA TRP A 322 -0.93 22.30 -16.66
C TRP A 322 -0.48 23.55 -15.91
N ALA A 323 -0.35 23.42 -14.58
CA ALA A 323 0.15 24.47 -13.71
C ALA A 323 1.53 24.10 -13.15
N LYS A 324 2.49 25.04 -13.21
CA LYS A 324 3.80 24.86 -12.59
C LYS A 324 3.63 24.98 -11.07
N LEU A 325 3.99 23.93 -10.34
CA LEU A 325 3.87 23.88 -8.89
C LEU A 325 5.18 24.26 -8.19
N HIS A 326 6.30 23.65 -8.60
CA HIS A 326 7.61 23.91 -7.97
C HIS A 326 8.74 24.04 -8.99
N HIS A 327 9.72 24.86 -8.62
CA HIS A 327 11.01 24.97 -9.28
C HIS A 327 12.11 24.81 -8.22
N ILE A 328 12.85 23.72 -8.30
CA ILE A 328 13.76 23.27 -7.25
C ILE A 328 15.19 23.31 -7.79
N PRO A 329 16.04 24.23 -7.31
CA PRO A 329 17.47 24.18 -7.59
C PRO A 329 18.07 22.89 -7.01
N LEU A 330 18.78 22.13 -7.84
CA LEU A 330 19.50 20.91 -7.41
C LEU A 330 20.97 21.18 -7.10
N MET A 331 21.45 22.38 -7.41
CA MET A 331 22.80 22.88 -7.10
C MET A 331 22.89 23.19 -5.60
N GLY A 332 23.22 22.19 -4.77
CA GLY A 332 23.33 22.42 -3.32
C GLY A 332 24.00 21.33 -2.49
N ASP A 333 24.08 20.08 -2.95
CA ASP A 333 24.73 19.00 -2.20
C ASP A 333 25.54 18.08 -3.15
N PRO A 334 26.88 17.95 -2.97
CA PRO A 334 27.75 17.19 -3.86
C PRO A 334 27.48 15.67 -3.90
N GLY A 335 26.58 15.14 -3.06
CA GLY A 335 26.26 13.71 -3.01
C GLY A 335 25.02 13.24 -3.80
N LEU A 336 24.17 14.13 -4.31
CA LEU A 336 22.95 13.76 -5.05
C LEU A 336 23.17 13.94 -6.56
N TRP A 337 22.89 12.91 -7.36
CA TRP A 337 23.24 12.90 -8.78
C TRP A 337 22.04 13.06 -9.70
N VAL A 338 21.02 12.20 -9.55
CA VAL A 338 19.90 12.13 -10.50
C VAL A 338 18.57 12.03 -9.77
N PHE A 339 17.63 12.92 -10.11
CA PHE A 339 16.26 12.85 -9.62
C PHE A 339 15.53 11.64 -10.23
N ASN A 340 14.84 10.85 -9.38
CA ASN A 340 14.13 9.63 -9.80
C ASN A 340 12.61 9.80 -9.87
N LYS A 341 11.96 10.29 -8.79
CA LYS A 341 10.50 10.56 -8.78
C LYS A 341 10.06 11.43 -7.61
N VAL A 342 8.90 12.07 -7.76
CA VAL A 342 8.16 12.70 -6.65
C VAL A 342 7.29 11.62 -6.02
N LEU A 343 7.41 11.44 -4.71
CA LEU A 343 6.64 10.44 -3.97
C LEU A 343 5.39 11.04 -3.37
N HIS A 344 5.52 12.20 -2.71
CA HIS A 344 4.43 12.80 -1.96
C HIS A 344 4.67 14.29 -1.72
N VAL A 345 3.62 15.03 -1.42
CA VAL A 345 3.68 16.41 -0.93
C VAL A 345 2.83 16.51 0.32
N SER A 346 3.42 17.00 1.40
CA SER A 346 2.75 17.19 2.68
C SER A 346 1.74 18.35 2.63
N GLU A 347 0.92 18.47 3.67
CA GLU A 347 -0.01 19.60 3.84
C GLU A 347 0.74 20.95 3.97
N ASP A 348 1.99 20.94 4.44
CA ASP A 348 2.84 22.12 4.62
C ASP A 348 3.67 22.49 3.37
N ASP A 349 3.34 21.94 2.20
CA ASP A 349 4.07 22.08 0.93
C ASP A 349 5.54 21.63 1.00
N GLN A 350 5.80 20.58 1.78
CA GLN A 350 7.09 19.87 1.75
C GLN A 350 7.01 18.70 0.77
N LEU A 351 7.99 18.60 -0.10
CA LEU A 351 8.08 17.54 -1.10
C LEU A 351 8.89 16.37 -0.57
N LEU A 352 8.40 15.17 -0.79
CA LEU A 352 9.15 13.93 -0.61
C LEU A 352 9.61 13.45 -1.97
N LEU A 353 10.92 13.40 -2.16
CA LEU A 353 11.58 13.14 -3.43
C LEU A 353 12.52 11.95 -3.31
N ASP A 354 12.67 11.22 -4.40
CA ASP A 354 13.60 10.11 -4.54
C ASP A 354 14.75 10.52 -5.47
N PHE A 355 15.99 10.34 -5.03
CA PHE A 355 17.21 10.69 -5.77
C PHE A 355 18.21 9.54 -5.79
N TYR A 356 19.02 9.45 -6.83
CA TYR A 356 20.21 8.62 -6.84
C TYR A 356 21.39 9.35 -6.19
N GLU A 357 22.11 8.66 -5.32
CA GLU A 357 23.37 9.09 -4.75
C GLU A 357 24.52 8.93 -5.76
N LEU A 358 25.38 9.95 -5.83
CA LEU A 358 26.55 9.98 -6.70
C LEU A 358 27.55 8.88 -6.29
N GLY A 359 27.97 8.07 -7.26
CA GLY A 359 29.02 7.06 -7.07
C GLY A 359 28.58 5.74 -6.40
N SER A 360 27.35 5.63 -5.89
CA SER A 360 26.85 4.40 -5.24
C SER A 360 25.66 3.74 -5.95
N ASN A 361 25.02 4.40 -6.92
CA ASN A 361 23.74 3.99 -7.54
C ASN A 361 22.62 3.69 -6.52
N LYS A 362 22.80 4.04 -5.25
CA LYS A 362 21.79 3.88 -4.19
C LYS A 362 20.77 5.00 -4.29
N LYS A 363 19.54 4.70 -3.92
CA LYS A 363 18.49 5.73 -3.82
C LYS A 363 18.47 6.35 -2.43
N LYS A 364 18.23 7.65 -2.37
CA LYS A 364 18.06 8.45 -1.17
C LYS A 364 16.74 9.17 -1.22
N LEU A 365 16.05 9.10 -0.08
CA LEU A 365 14.86 9.89 0.15
C LEU A 365 15.24 11.29 0.61
N VAL A 366 14.63 12.30 0.03
CA VAL A 366 14.92 13.71 0.30
C VAL A 366 13.61 14.44 0.59
N VAL A 367 13.59 15.17 1.69
CA VAL A 367 12.51 16.11 2.02
C VAL A 367 12.95 17.50 1.61
N TYR A 368 12.22 18.12 0.69
CA TYR A 368 12.44 19.49 0.26
C TYR A 368 11.36 20.42 0.81
N GLY A 369 11.78 21.40 1.61
CA GLY A 369 10.91 22.45 2.12
C GLY A 369 10.86 23.63 1.15
N SER A 370 9.78 23.75 0.39
CA SER A 370 9.64 24.76 -0.68
C SER A 370 9.71 26.21 -0.18
N LYS A 371 9.19 26.48 1.02
CA LYS A 371 9.14 27.84 1.61
C LYS A 371 10.51 28.42 1.95
N ILE A 372 11.46 27.56 2.35
CA ILE A 372 12.79 27.97 2.86
C ILE A 372 13.91 27.46 1.92
N GLY A 373 13.56 26.65 0.91
CA GLY A 373 14.54 26.07 -0.01
C GLY A 373 15.47 25.05 0.64
N THR A 374 15.02 24.37 1.72
CA THR A 374 15.86 23.44 2.48
C THR A 374 15.75 22.02 1.95
N LEU A 375 16.88 21.34 1.79
CA LEU A 375 16.95 19.90 1.53
C LEU A 375 17.33 19.16 2.82
N LYS A 376 16.57 18.14 3.18
CA LYS A 376 16.86 17.26 4.33
C LYS A 376 16.85 15.81 3.87
N ILE A 377 17.81 15.03 4.34
CA ILE A 377 17.90 13.59 4.06
C ILE A 377 17.55 12.86 5.37
N PRO A 378 16.37 12.23 5.47
CA PRO A 378 16.02 11.45 6.65
C PRO A 378 16.99 10.27 6.81
N LYS A 379 17.39 9.98 8.06
CA LYS A 379 18.26 8.84 8.36
C LYS A 379 17.43 7.58 8.54
N PHE A 380 17.74 6.55 7.75
CA PHE A 380 17.14 5.22 7.86
C PHE A 380 18.16 4.23 8.38
N LEU A 381 17.73 3.27 9.20
CA LEU A 381 18.59 2.28 9.84
C LEU A 381 19.18 1.22 8.88
N ASN A 382 18.74 1.18 7.61
CA ASN A 382 19.10 0.13 6.64
C ASN A 382 19.50 0.69 5.25
N ALA A 383 20.49 1.59 5.21
CA ALA A 383 20.87 2.37 4.02
C ALA A 383 21.75 1.64 2.96
N ASP A 384 21.98 0.32 3.11
CA ASP A 384 22.95 -0.43 2.27
C ASP A 384 22.36 -1.24 1.12
N LEU A 385 21.11 -0.98 0.75
CA LEU A 385 20.33 -1.85 -0.13
C LEU A 385 19.90 -1.10 -1.40
N LEU A 386 19.66 -1.84 -2.49
CA LEU A 386 18.91 -1.29 -3.63
C LEU A 386 17.48 -1.05 -3.16
N MET A 387 16.93 0.14 -3.46
CA MET A 387 15.68 0.62 -2.88
C MET A 387 14.67 0.99 -3.96
N GLU A 388 13.42 0.62 -3.75
CA GLU A 388 12.26 1.16 -4.44
C GLU A 388 11.24 1.67 -3.43
N TRP A 389 10.91 2.95 -3.53
CA TRP A 389 9.93 3.61 -2.70
C TRP A 389 8.58 3.60 -3.39
N GLU A 390 7.51 3.32 -2.67
CA GLU A 390 6.14 3.42 -3.18
C GLU A 390 5.25 4.02 -2.11
N VAL A 391 4.36 4.94 -2.47
CA VAL A 391 3.37 5.46 -1.53
C VAL A 391 2.16 4.54 -1.54
N PHE A 392 1.74 4.14 -0.35
CA PHE A 392 0.66 3.19 -0.11
C PHE A 392 -0.36 3.79 0.84
N VAL A 393 -1.62 3.37 0.73
CA VAL A 393 -2.70 3.77 1.64
C VAL A 393 -3.20 2.50 2.33
N GLU A 394 -3.33 2.53 3.66
CA GLU A 394 -3.96 1.40 4.35
C GLU A 394 -5.43 1.26 3.93
N SER A 395 -5.81 0.05 3.54
CA SER A 395 -7.17 -0.22 3.09
C SER A 395 -7.69 -1.59 3.52
N LEU A 396 -9.02 -1.71 3.54
CA LEU A 396 -9.74 -2.97 3.74
C LEU A 396 -10.05 -3.69 2.41
N ILE A 397 -9.62 -3.16 1.27
CA ILE A 397 -9.96 -3.71 -0.04
C ILE A 397 -9.28 -5.07 -0.22
N SER A 398 -10.08 -6.10 -0.49
CA SER A 398 -9.58 -7.45 -0.69
C SER A 398 -9.06 -7.64 -2.12
N PRO A 399 -7.84 -8.20 -2.31
CA PRO A 399 -7.35 -8.60 -3.62
C PRO A 399 -8.00 -9.90 -4.13
N CYS A 400 -8.86 -10.54 -3.33
CA CYS A 400 -9.51 -11.81 -3.66
C CYS A 400 -11.01 -11.65 -3.94
N SER A 401 -11.51 -10.40 -3.98
CA SER A 401 -12.92 -10.06 -4.18
C SER A 401 -13.46 -10.49 -5.54
#